data_AF-A0A8T4FNE4-F1
#
_entry.id   AF-A0A8T4FNE4-F1
#
_cell.length_a   1.000
_cell.length_b   1.000
_cell.length_c   1.000
_cell.angle_alpha   90.00
_cell.angle_beta   90.00
_cell.angle_gamma   90.00
#
_symmetry.space_group_name_H-M   'P 1'
#
loop_
_entity.id
_entity.type
_entity.pdbx_description
1 polymer ?
#
loop_
_entity_poly.entity_id
_entity_poly.type
_entity_poly.pdbx_seq_one_letter_code
_entity_poly.pdbx_strand_id
1 'polypeptide(L)'
;YSGMMVMIDELVNIYKIPNAVTRQYNYEKMLTMYNDALQGRARHLGVIMCATPQALEDKRRGIYSYEALRSRLSEGRFSKEGARDMLAPVIRLEALKAEEMLVLCEKLTSMHADLYGYDVRLTTEDLGLFIRTEYERIGADSNITPREVIRDFIELLDILYQNPGMGVGGLLGSDAFKFAESEAVSDETDEGYAEFTVR
;
A
#
# COMPACT_ATOMS: atom_id res chain seq x y z
N TYR A 1 24.00 13.42 -9.03
CA TYR A 1 23.10 12.66 -8.16
C TYR A 1 21.68 13.02 -8.55
N SER A 2 20.83 12.04 -8.89
CA SER A 2 19.45 12.30 -9.37
C SER A 2 18.46 12.60 -8.24
N GLY A 3 18.88 12.43 -6.98
CA GLY A 3 18.08 12.65 -5.79
C GLY A 3 17.90 11.40 -4.93
N MET A 4 17.31 11.59 -3.75
CA MET A 4 16.97 10.57 -2.78
C MET A 4 15.47 10.61 -2.53
N MET A 5 14.82 9.45 -2.54
CA MET A 5 13.44 9.30 -2.09
C MET A 5 13.43 8.51 -0.79
N VAL A 6 12.83 9.07 0.25
CA VAL A 6 12.65 8.43 1.56
C VAL A 6 11.18 8.04 1.68
N MET A 7 10.93 6.75 1.90
CA MET A 7 9.59 6.22 2.15
C MET A 7 9.48 5.87 3.62
N ILE A 8 8.52 6.47 4.31
CA ILE A 8 8.21 6.19 5.71
C ILE A 8 6.86 5.51 5.76
N ASP A 9 6.87 4.21 5.99
CA ASP A 9 5.64 3.44 6.19
C ASP A 9 5.24 3.42 7.67
N GLU A 10 4.00 3.00 7.94
CA GLU A 10 3.47 2.75 9.28
C GLU A 10 3.54 3.94 10.25
N LEU A 11 3.16 5.15 9.80
CA LEU A 11 3.04 6.29 10.73
C LEU A 11 2.03 6.05 11.88
N VAL A 12 1.19 5.02 11.77
CA VAL A 12 0.36 4.53 12.86
C VAL A 12 1.17 4.17 14.12
N ASN A 13 2.45 3.79 13.96
CA ASN A 13 3.33 3.50 15.08
C ASN A 13 3.61 4.75 15.92
N ILE A 14 3.79 5.91 15.29
CA ILE A 14 3.91 7.20 15.99
C ILE A 14 2.60 7.51 16.75
N TYR A 15 1.45 7.23 16.13
CA TYR A 15 0.14 7.42 16.76
C TYR A 15 -0.05 6.51 17.99
N LYS A 16 0.43 5.26 17.94
CA LYS A 16 0.35 4.27 19.03
C LYS A 16 1.16 4.67 20.27
N ILE A 17 2.25 5.45 20.12
CA ILE A 17 3.08 5.92 21.26
C ILE A 17 2.19 6.54 22.35
N PRO A 18 2.20 6.04 23.60
CA PRO A 18 1.35 6.59 24.68
C PRO A 18 1.77 8.00 25.13
N ASN A 19 3.08 8.25 25.20
CA ASN A 19 3.64 9.51 25.68
C ASN A 19 3.39 10.66 24.67
N ALA A 20 2.64 11.68 25.10
CA ALA A 20 2.27 12.81 24.26
C ALA A 20 3.47 13.69 23.86
N VAL A 21 4.45 13.86 24.75
CA VAL A 21 5.66 14.65 24.48
C VAL A 21 6.49 13.97 23.39
N THR A 22 6.66 12.65 23.47
CA THR A 22 7.36 11.87 22.44
C THR A 22 6.65 11.98 21.08
N ARG A 23 5.31 11.88 21.04
CA ARG A 23 4.55 12.10 19.78
C ARG A 23 4.79 13.50 19.23
N GLN A 24 4.75 14.52 20.08
CA GLN A 24 4.96 15.91 19.68
C GLN A 24 6.36 16.14 19.07
N TYR A 25 7.41 15.56 19.64
CA TYR A 25 8.75 15.64 19.06
C TYR A 25 8.82 14.96 17.68
N ASN A 26 8.17 13.82 17.49
CA ASN A 26 8.10 13.16 16.19
C ASN A 26 7.37 14.04 15.15
N TYR A 27 6.24 14.65 15.52
CA TYR A 27 5.52 15.60 14.66
C TYR A 27 6.34 16.85 14.34
N GLU A 28 7.13 17.36 15.28
CA GLU A 28 8.06 18.47 15.00
C GLU A 28 9.14 18.08 13.97
N LYS A 29 9.66 16.85 14.03
CA LYS A 29 10.59 16.34 12.99
C LYS A 29 9.91 16.21 11.64
N MET A 30 8.68 15.71 11.58
CA MET A 30 7.89 15.67 10.34
C MET A 30 7.69 17.08 9.76
N LEU A 31 7.36 18.06 10.60
CA LEU A 31 7.24 19.45 10.17
C LEU A 31 8.56 20.01 9.62
N THR A 32 9.68 19.67 10.27
CA THR A 32 11.02 20.09 9.84
C THR A 32 11.34 19.51 8.46
N MET A 33 11.12 18.22 8.25
CA MET A 33 11.31 17.58 6.93
C MET A 33 10.46 18.23 5.84
N TYR A 34 9.18 18.51 6.13
CA TYR A 34 8.29 19.22 5.21
C TYR A 34 8.81 20.63 4.86
N ASN A 35 9.26 21.39 5.86
CA ASN A 35 9.80 22.73 5.66
C ASN A 35 11.07 22.72 4.80
N ASP A 36 12.01 21.82 5.08
CA ASP A 36 13.29 21.78 4.38
C ASP A 36 13.13 21.36 2.92
N ALA A 37 12.15 20.50 2.63
CA ALA A 37 11.75 20.13 1.27
C ALA A 37 11.16 21.35 0.51
N LEU A 38 10.23 22.09 1.11
CA LEU A 38 9.61 23.25 0.47
C LEU A 38 10.52 24.48 0.35
N GLN A 39 11.36 24.74 1.35
CA GLN A 39 12.26 25.89 1.36
C GLN A 39 13.49 25.70 0.46
N GLY A 40 13.59 24.55 -0.23
CA GLY A 40 14.67 24.26 -1.17
C GLY A 40 16.03 24.11 -0.51
N ARG A 41 16.06 23.80 0.80
CA ARG A 41 17.28 23.46 1.55
C ARG A 41 17.68 22.01 1.28
N ALA A 42 16.71 21.11 1.19
CA ALA A 42 16.89 19.71 0.83
C ALA A 42 16.62 19.48 -0.67
N ARG A 43 17.40 20.15 -1.55
CA ARG A 43 17.24 19.96 -3.00
C ARG A 43 17.52 18.50 -3.35
N HIS A 44 16.68 17.93 -4.20
CA HIS A 44 16.74 16.52 -4.62
C HIS A 44 16.38 15.50 -3.52
N LEU A 45 15.68 15.90 -2.46
CA LEU A 45 15.07 14.98 -1.48
C LEU A 45 13.55 14.93 -1.68
N GLY A 46 13.00 13.73 -1.87
CA GLY A 46 11.57 13.46 -1.81
C GLY A 46 11.23 12.62 -0.58
N VAL A 47 10.15 12.92 0.12
CA VAL A 47 9.67 12.12 1.26
C VAL A 47 8.22 11.73 1.03
N ILE A 48 7.93 10.43 1.09
CA ILE A 48 6.58 9.86 1.03
C ILE A 48 6.31 9.23 2.38
N MET A 49 5.16 9.54 2.97
CA MET A 49 4.77 8.95 4.25
C MET A 49 3.38 8.33 4.16
N CYS A 50 3.23 7.12 4.69
CA CYS A 50 1.96 6.39 4.70
C CYS A 50 1.37 6.40 6.12
N ALA A 51 0.10 6.79 6.23
CA ALA A 51 -0.64 6.84 7.49
C ALA A 51 -2.05 6.32 7.29
N THR A 52 -2.60 5.69 8.33
CA THR A 52 -4.04 5.42 8.37
C THR A 52 -4.82 6.74 8.52
N PRO A 53 -6.08 6.81 8.06
CA PRO A 53 -6.92 8.00 8.26
C PRO A 53 -6.98 8.42 9.72
N GLN A 54 -7.03 7.47 10.65
CA GLN A 54 -7.02 7.74 12.09
C GLN A 54 -5.70 8.36 12.56
N ALA A 55 -4.54 7.84 12.13
CA ALA A 55 -3.24 8.37 12.51
C ALA A 55 -3.01 9.80 11.97
N LEU A 56 -3.64 10.14 10.85
CA LEU A 56 -3.62 11.49 10.27
C LEU A 56 -4.60 12.43 10.99
N GLU A 57 -5.87 12.06 11.08
CA GLU A 57 -6.98 13.00 11.35
C GLU A 57 -7.34 13.17 12.82
N ASP A 58 -6.94 12.24 13.70
CA ASP A 58 -7.24 12.34 15.12
C ASP A 58 -6.65 13.65 15.70
N LYS A 59 -7.54 14.55 16.12
CA LYS A 59 -7.18 15.88 16.65
C LYS A 59 -6.57 15.85 18.05
N ARG A 60 -6.62 14.72 18.75
CA ARG A 60 -6.05 14.54 20.10
C ARG A 60 -4.69 13.85 20.06
N ARG A 61 -4.54 12.86 19.18
CA ARG A 61 -3.36 12.00 19.15
C ARG A 61 -2.67 11.90 17.80
N GLY A 62 -3.38 12.09 16.70
CA GLY A 62 -2.85 11.98 15.34
C GLY A 62 -2.08 13.20 14.90
N ILE A 63 -1.62 13.20 13.66
CA ILE A 63 -0.81 14.29 13.08
C ILE A 63 -1.56 15.62 13.15
N TYR A 64 -2.89 15.61 12.98
CA TYR A 64 -3.73 16.81 13.06
C TYR A 64 -3.88 17.38 14.47
N SER A 65 -3.41 16.69 15.51
CA SER A 65 -3.25 17.29 16.85
C SER A 65 -2.16 18.37 16.90
N TYR A 66 -1.22 18.34 15.94
CA TYR A 66 -0.17 19.33 15.81
C TYR A 66 -0.57 20.40 14.78
N GLU A 67 -1.01 21.56 15.25
CA GLU A 67 -1.69 22.59 14.42
C GLU A 67 -0.88 23.07 13.21
N ALA A 68 0.45 23.15 13.35
CA ALA A 68 1.33 23.56 12.24
C ALA A 68 1.36 22.53 11.10
N LEU A 69 1.23 21.23 11.41
CA LEU A 69 1.09 20.19 10.38
C LEU A 69 -0.34 20.17 9.86
N ARG A 70 -1.34 20.24 10.75
CA ARG A 70 -2.75 20.26 10.37
C ARG A 70 -3.05 21.34 9.32
N SER A 71 -2.62 22.57 9.56
CA SER A 71 -2.86 23.70 8.64
C SER A 71 -2.23 23.55 7.26
N ARG A 72 -1.21 22.70 7.12
CA ARG A 72 -0.49 22.44 5.86
C ARG A 72 -0.99 21.21 5.12
N LEU A 73 -1.42 20.20 5.87
CA LEU A 73 -1.87 18.91 5.35
C LEU A 73 -3.39 18.88 5.13
N SER A 74 -4.14 19.72 5.82
CA SER A 74 -5.60 19.78 5.65
C SER A 74 -5.96 20.19 4.23
N GLU A 75 -6.87 19.43 3.62
CA GLU A 75 -7.39 19.73 2.30
C GLU A 75 -8.08 21.12 2.25
N GLY A 76 -7.96 21.77 1.10
CA GLY A 76 -8.71 22.99 0.82
C GLY A 76 -10.21 22.72 0.75
N ARG A 77 -11.02 23.77 0.97
CA ARG A 77 -12.50 23.73 0.96
C ARG A 77 -13.15 23.22 -0.34
N PHE A 78 -12.36 22.96 -1.38
CA PHE A 78 -12.81 22.61 -2.72
C PHE A 78 -12.51 21.15 -3.11
N SER A 79 -11.86 20.36 -2.25
CA SER A 79 -11.72 18.91 -2.44
C SER A 79 -13.11 18.29 -2.45
N LYS A 80 -13.50 17.70 -3.59
CA LYS A 80 -14.80 17.02 -3.78
C LYS A 80 -14.54 15.56 -4.05
N GLU A 81 -15.46 14.69 -3.58
CA GLU A 81 -15.50 13.29 -4.00
C GLU A 81 -15.48 13.19 -5.54
N GLY A 82 -14.54 12.43 -6.07
CA GLY A 82 -14.34 12.24 -7.52
C GLY A 82 -13.34 13.20 -8.20
N ALA A 83 -12.87 14.25 -7.52
CA ALA A 83 -11.80 15.12 -8.03
C ALA A 83 -10.52 14.89 -7.21
N ARG A 84 -9.72 13.88 -7.58
CA ARG A 84 -8.45 13.56 -6.91
C ARG A 84 -7.43 14.66 -7.18
N ASP A 85 -7.16 15.48 -6.17
CA ASP A 85 -6.03 16.41 -6.20
C ASP A 85 -4.73 15.64 -5.92
N MET A 86 -4.12 15.11 -6.98
CA MET A 86 -2.84 14.40 -6.89
C MET A 86 -1.65 15.33 -6.61
N LEU A 87 -1.87 16.65 -6.61
CA LEU A 87 -0.87 17.66 -6.26
C LEU A 87 -1.01 18.14 -4.80
N ALA A 88 -2.04 17.67 -4.09
CA ALA A 88 -2.20 17.94 -2.68
C ALA A 88 -1.09 17.26 -1.86
N PRO A 89 -0.72 17.83 -0.70
CA PRO A 89 0.28 17.25 0.20
C PRO A 89 -0.18 15.93 0.84
N VAL A 90 -1.48 15.64 0.81
CA VAL A 90 -2.07 14.38 1.26
C VAL A 90 -2.84 13.77 0.10
N ILE A 91 -2.50 12.54 -0.26
CA ILE A 91 -3.21 11.75 -1.27
C ILE A 91 -4.01 10.68 -0.54
N ARG A 92 -5.34 10.71 -0.68
CA ARG A 92 -6.21 9.67 -0.13
C ARG A 92 -6.29 8.51 -1.11
N LEU A 93 -5.99 7.32 -0.61
CA LEU A 93 -6.11 6.08 -1.36
C LEU A 93 -7.53 5.55 -1.23
N GLU A 94 -8.15 5.23 -2.36
CA GLU A 94 -9.41 4.50 -2.44
C GLU A 94 -9.11 3.03 -2.69
N ALA A 95 -10.03 2.16 -2.28
CA ALA A 95 -9.94 0.74 -2.61
C ALA A 95 -9.99 0.55 -4.14
N LEU A 96 -9.17 -0.37 -4.64
CA LEU A 96 -9.16 -0.71 -6.07
C LEU A 96 -10.48 -1.34 -6.47
N LYS A 97 -11.04 -0.88 -7.59
CA LYS A 97 -12.17 -1.54 -8.26
C LYS A 97 -11.72 -2.82 -8.95
N ALA A 98 -12.67 -3.70 -9.29
CA ALA A 98 -12.37 -4.95 -10.00
C ALA A 98 -11.67 -4.68 -11.35
N GLU A 99 -12.05 -3.61 -12.05
CA GLU A 99 -11.40 -3.21 -13.31
C GLU A 99 -9.97 -2.72 -13.08
N GLU A 100 -9.71 -1.99 -11.98
CA GLU A 100 -8.36 -1.55 -11.61
C GLU A 100 -7.49 -2.72 -11.16
N MET A 101 -8.08 -3.74 -10.54
CA MET A 101 -7.41 -5.00 -10.19
C MET A 101 -6.98 -5.78 -11.44
N LEU A 102 -7.81 -5.79 -12.50
CA LEU A 102 -7.45 -6.40 -13.78
C LEU A 102 -6.22 -5.74 -14.40
N VAL A 103 -6.22 -4.41 -14.45
CA VAL A 103 -5.05 -3.65 -14.93
C VAL A 103 -3.82 -3.90 -14.05
N LEU A 104 -3.99 -4.09 -12.74
CA LEU A 104 -2.90 -4.45 -11.85
C LEU A 104 -2.32 -5.82 -12.19
N CYS A 105 -3.17 -6.85 -12.39
CA CYS A 105 -2.74 -8.19 -12.80
C CYS A 105 -2.03 -8.19 -14.16
N GLU A 106 -2.48 -7.39 -15.13
CA GLU A 106 -1.78 -7.21 -16.41
C GLU A 106 -0.36 -6.68 -16.21
N LYS A 107 -0.21 -5.64 -15.38
CA LYS A 107 1.11 -5.05 -15.06
C LYS A 107 1.99 -6.02 -14.29
N LEU A 108 1.44 -6.76 -13.33
CA LEU A 108 2.16 -7.80 -12.58
C LEU A 108 2.66 -8.90 -13.52
N THR A 109 1.83 -9.33 -14.47
CA THR A 109 2.21 -10.31 -15.48
C THR A 109 3.38 -9.83 -16.32
N SER A 110 3.35 -8.57 -16.77
CA SER A 110 4.46 -7.95 -17.51
C SER A 110 5.74 -7.90 -16.67
N MET A 111 5.66 -7.45 -15.42
CA MET A 111 6.84 -7.37 -14.55
C MET A 111 7.44 -8.75 -14.24
N HIS A 112 6.59 -9.76 -14.06
CA HIS A 112 7.02 -11.13 -13.84
C HIS A 112 7.68 -11.73 -15.10
N ALA A 113 7.09 -11.50 -16.28
CA ALA A 113 7.67 -11.86 -17.56
C ALA A 113 9.03 -11.20 -17.80
N ASP A 114 9.15 -9.90 -17.51
CA ASP A 114 10.40 -9.15 -17.63
C ASP A 114 11.48 -9.66 -16.66
N LEU A 115 11.09 -10.03 -15.42
CA LEU A 115 12.00 -10.55 -14.41
C LEU A 115 12.60 -11.90 -14.80
N TYR A 116 11.78 -12.81 -15.34
CA TYR A 116 12.19 -14.18 -15.68
C TYR A 116 12.51 -14.40 -17.16
N GLY A 117 12.31 -13.40 -18.01
CA GLY A 117 12.69 -13.41 -19.43
C GLY A 117 11.85 -14.33 -20.32
N TYR A 118 10.54 -14.45 -20.06
CA TYR A 118 9.62 -15.24 -20.89
C TYR A 118 8.52 -14.36 -21.49
N ASP A 119 7.96 -14.77 -22.64
CA ASP A 119 6.84 -14.06 -23.25
C ASP A 119 5.54 -14.25 -22.48
N VAL A 120 4.78 -13.17 -22.27
CA VAL A 120 3.47 -13.22 -21.62
C VAL A 120 2.54 -14.16 -22.40
N ARG A 121 2.05 -15.22 -21.73
CA ARG A 121 1.13 -16.22 -22.30
C ARG A 121 -0.32 -16.04 -21.84
N LEU A 122 -0.52 -15.28 -20.78
CA LEU A 122 -1.82 -15.04 -20.17
C LEU A 122 -2.64 -14.08 -21.03
N THR A 123 -3.87 -14.46 -21.31
CA THR A 123 -4.83 -13.60 -22.00
C THR A 123 -5.63 -12.75 -21.01
N THR A 124 -6.26 -11.67 -21.47
CA THR A 124 -7.18 -10.89 -20.63
C THR A 124 -8.34 -11.73 -20.09
N GLU A 125 -8.75 -12.77 -20.81
CA GLU A 125 -9.80 -13.71 -20.37
C GLU A 125 -9.33 -14.55 -19.17
N ASP A 126 -8.06 -14.99 -19.17
CA ASP A 126 -7.46 -15.72 -18.05
C ASP A 126 -7.37 -14.84 -16.79
N LEU A 127 -6.98 -13.58 -16.95
CA LEU A 127 -6.91 -12.61 -15.85
C LEU A 127 -8.31 -12.33 -15.28
N GLY A 128 -9.30 -12.16 -16.16
CA GLY A 128 -10.69 -12.00 -15.75
C GLY A 128 -11.28 -13.25 -15.07
N LEU A 129 -10.83 -14.44 -15.45
CA LEU A 129 -11.20 -15.68 -14.75
C LEU A 129 -10.63 -15.68 -13.33
N PHE A 130 -9.34 -15.41 -13.16
CA PHE A 130 -8.70 -15.32 -11.85
C PHE A 130 -9.42 -14.33 -10.92
N ILE A 131 -9.68 -13.11 -11.40
CA ILE A 131 -10.34 -12.07 -10.59
C ILE A 131 -11.74 -12.50 -10.17
N ARG A 132 -12.54 -13.10 -11.07
CA ARG A 132 -13.88 -13.59 -10.70
C ARG A 132 -13.78 -14.68 -9.63
N THR A 133 -12.89 -15.64 -9.80
CA THR A 133 -12.68 -16.71 -8.82
C THR A 133 -12.29 -16.17 -7.44
N GLU A 134 -11.40 -15.18 -7.38
CA GLU A 134 -10.99 -14.53 -6.13
C GLU A 134 -12.14 -13.76 -5.47
N TYR A 135 -12.92 -13.00 -6.25
CA TYR A 135 -14.05 -12.25 -5.71
C TYR A 135 -15.23 -13.13 -5.28
N GLU A 136 -15.50 -14.23 -5.98
CA GLU A 136 -16.53 -15.21 -5.62
C GLU A 136 -16.18 -15.98 -4.33
N ARG A 137 -14.90 -16.31 -4.15
CA ARG A 137 -14.38 -17.00 -2.96
C ARG A 137 -14.56 -16.15 -1.69
N ILE A 138 -14.17 -14.88 -1.77
CA ILE A 138 -14.03 -14.03 -0.57
C ILE A 138 -15.33 -13.28 -0.25
N GLY A 139 -16.23 -13.14 -1.25
CA GLY A 139 -17.57 -12.56 -1.11
C GLY A 139 -18.54 -13.28 -0.16
N ALA A 140 -18.09 -14.33 0.54
CA ALA A 140 -18.85 -15.02 1.58
C ALA A 140 -18.60 -14.47 3.00
N ASP A 141 -17.41 -13.93 3.34
CA ASP A 141 -17.12 -13.57 4.75
C ASP A 141 -16.03 -12.47 5.00
N SER A 142 -15.42 -11.79 4.01
CA SER A 142 -14.35 -10.80 4.29
C SER A 142 -14.17 -9.68 3.25
N ASN A 143 -13.59 -8.54 3.67
CA ASN A 143 -13.11 -7.51 2.73
C ASN A 143 -11.82 -8.00 2.04
N ILE A 144 -11.87 -8.20 0.72
CA ILE A 144 -10.70 -8.55 -0.10
C ILE A 144 -9.65 -7.46 0.01
N THR A 145 -8.44 -7.80 0.45
CA THR A 145 -7.33 -6.86 0.41
C THR A 145 -6.54 -7.01 -0.89
N PRO A 146 -6.13 -5.91 -1.55
CA PRO A 146 -5.25 -5.99 -2.71
C PRO A 146 -3.97 -6.80 -2.46
N ARG A 147 -3.47 -6.80 -1.21
CA ARG A 147 -2.28 -7.57 -0.83
C ARG A 147 -2.46 -9.07 -1.02
N GLU A 148 -3.60 -9.61 -0.61
CA GLU A 148 -3.91 -11.04 -0.76
C GLU A 148 -4.05 -11.41 -2.24
N VAL A 149 -4.81 -10.64 -3.00
CA VAL A 149 -4.99 -10.89 -4.45
C VAL A 149 -3.64 -10.87 -5.18
N ILE A 150 -2.75 -9.93 -4.86
CA ILE A 150 -1.41 -9.86 -5.47
C ILE A 150 -0.58 -11.09 -5.11
N ARG A 151 -0.62 -11.56 -3.85
CA ARG A 151 0.10 -12.75 -3.40
C ARG A 151 -0.38 -13.98 -4.18
N ASP A 152 -1.67 -14.25 -4.13
CA ASP A 152 -2.30 -15.41 -4.79
C ASP A 152 -2.04 -15.39 -6.31
N PHE A 153 -2.03 -14.18 -6.91
CA PHE A 153 -1.73 -14.02 -8.33
C PHE A 153 -0.26 -14.31 -8.66
N ILE A 154 0.69 -13.83 -7.85
CA ILE A 154 2.12 -14.12 -8.05
C ILE A 154 2.38 -15.63 -7.93
N GLU A 155 1.77 -16.30 -6.94
CA GLU A 155 1.86 -17.76 -6.79
C GLU A 155 1.34 -18.49 -8.04
N LEU A 156 0.22 -18.04 -8.61
CA LEU A 156 -0.28 -18.56 -9.88
C LEU A 156 0.72 -18.36 -11.02
N LEU A 157 1.35 -17.18 -11.13
CA LEU A 157 2.37 -16.91 -12.16
C LEU A 157 3.59 -17.82 -11.99
N ASP A 158 4.06 -18.02 -10.76
CA ASP A 158 5.21 -18.88 -10.45
C ASP A 158 4.92 -20.34 -10.85
N ILE A 159 3.72 -20.86 -10.56
CA ILE A 159 3.33 -22.22 -10.93
C ILE A 159 3.24 -22.39 -12.45
N LEU A 160 2.63 -21.43 -13.16
CA LEU A 160 2.52 -21.48 -14.62
C LEU A 160 3.91 -21.38 -15.29
N TYR A 161 4.79 -20.57 -14.72
CA TYR A 161 6.17 -20.46 -15.20
C TYR A 161 6.93 -21.79 -15.04
N GLN A 162 6.78 -22.47 -13.90
CA GLN A 162 7.40 -23.78 -13.65
C GLN A 162 6.77 -24.92 -14.45
N ASN A 163 5.51 -24.77 -14.89
CA ASN A 163 4.74 -25.82 -15.59
C ASN A 163 4.19 -25.33 -16.94
N PRO A 164 5.02 -25.24 -17.99
CA PRO A 164 4.65 -24.63 -19.27
C PRO A 164 3.48 -25.30 -20.04
N GLY A 165 3.14 -26.54 -19.69
CA GLY A 165 2.02 -27.29 -20.27
C GLY A 165 0.70 -27.15 -19.52
N MET A 166 0.69 -26.40 -18.41
CA MET A 166 -0.48 -26.18 -17.57
C MET A 166 -1.18 -24.88 -17.99
N GLY A 167 -2.50 -24.95 -18.17
CA GLY A 167 -3.33 -23.78 -18.45
C GLY A 167 -3.98 -23.22 -17.18
N VAL A 168 -4.31 -21.94 -17.18
CA VAL A 168 -4.92 -21.21 -16.05
C VAL A 168 -6.23 -21.85 -15.61
N GLY A 169 -7.12 -22.16 -16.55
CA GLY A 169 -8.40 -22.81 -16.25
C GLY A 169 -8.25 -24.20 -15.63
N GLY A 170 -7.16 -24.92 -15.95
CA GLY A 170 -6.86 -26.21 -15.32
C GLY A 170 -6.35 -26.06 -13.90
N LEU A 171 -5.60 -25.00 -13.62
CA LEU A 171 -5.06 -24.71 -12.29
C LEU A 171 -6.16 -24.21 -11.33
N LEU A 172 -6.95 -23.22 -11.76
CA LEU A 172 -8.05 -22.63 -10.98
C LEU A 172 -9.21 -23.61 -10.77
N GLY A 173 -9.42 -24.55 -11.70
CA GLY A 173 -10.45 -25.59 -11.58
C GLY A 173 -10.01 -26.84 -10.80
N SER A 174 -8.75 -26.92 -10.37
CA SER A 174 -8.23 -28.06 -9.62
C SER A 174 -8.31 -27.81 -8.11
N ASP A 175 -8.80 -28.78 -7.35
CA ASP A 175 -8.77 -28.79 -5.86
C ASP A 175 -7.34 -28.70 -5.27
N ALA A 176 -6.31 -28.71 -6.13
CA ALA A 176 -4.90 -28.61 -5.77
C ALA A 176 -4.46 -27.17 -5.47
N PHE A 177 -5.17 -26.15 -5.96
CA PHE A 177 -4.89 -24.76 -5.61
C PHE A 177 -5.65 -24.39 -4.32
N LYS A 178 -5.11 -24.84 -3.18
CA LYS A 178 -5.53 -24.34 -1.88
C LYS A 178 -4.83 -23.02 -1.62
N PHE A 179 -5.51 -21.93 -1.96
CA PHE A 179 -5.06 -20.58 -1.66
C PHE A 179 -4.78 -20.42 -0.16
N ALA A 180 -3.81 -19.56 0.18
CA ALA A 180 -3.48 -19.27 1.56
C ALA A 180 -4.72 -18.74 2.32
N GLU A 181 -4.92 -19.18 3.57
CA GLU A 181 -5.95 -18.61 4.43
C GLU A 181 -5.65 -17.13 4.68
N SER A 182 -6.71 -16.30 4.70
CA SER A 182 -6.60 -14.86 4.92
C SER A 182 -6.02 -14.59 6.31
N GLU A 183 -4.78 -14.10 6.35
CA GLU A 183 -4.24 -13.39 7.50
C GLU A 183 -4.78 -11.95 7.45
N ALA A 184 -6.09 -11.80 7.63
CA ALA A 184 -6.69 -10.50 7.86
C ALA A 184 -5.91 -9.85 9.00
N VAL A 185 -5.22 -8.74 8.67
CA VAL A 185 -4.26 -8.00 9.52
C VAL A 185 -4.68 -8.09 10.98
N SER A 186 -4.04 -8.96 11.74
CA SER A 186 -4.19 -8.97 13.18
C SER A 186 -3.72 -7.60 13.66
N ASP A 187 -4.57 -6.90 14.41
CA ASP A 187 -4.21 -5.66 15.11
C ASP A 187 -3.21 -5.93 16.26
N GLU A 188 -2.53 -7.08 16.23
CA GLU A 188 -1.54 -7.50 17.20
C GLU A 188 -0.19 -6.86 16.84
N THR A 189 0.09 -5.81 17.58
CA THR A 189 1.39 -5.15 17.67
C THR A 189 2.49 -6.19 17.88
N ASP A 190 3.35 -6.40 16.88
CA ASP A 190 4.63 -7.06 17.09
C ASP A 190 5.42 -6.20 18.11
N GLU A 191 5.67 -6.72 19.31
CA GLU A 191 6.44 -6.08 20.38
C GLU A 191 7.95 -6.06 20.06
N GLY A 192 8.31 -5.67 18.84
CA GLY A 192 9.65 -5.78 18.27
C GLY A 192 10.34 -4.44 18.00
N TYR A 193 10.23 -3.45 18.90
CA TYR A 193 11.08 -2.25 18.77
C TYR A 193 12.48 -2.56 19.29
N ALA A 194 13.44 -2.76 18.38
CA ALA A 194 14.86 -2.73 18.72
C ALA A 194 15.29 -1.28 19.02
N GLU A 195 15.69 -1.00 20.26
CA GLU A 195 16.35 0.26 20.60
C GLU A 195 17.75 0.31 19.97
N PHE A 196 17.95 1.22 19.02
CA PHE A 196 19.28 1.53 18.51
C PHE A 196 20.05 2.32 19.58
N THR A 197 21.04 1.68 20.19
CA THR A 197 22.03 2.39 21.02
C THR A 197 23.01 3.11 20.09
N VAL A 198 22.94 4.45 20.09
CA VAL A 198 23.97 5.28 19.49
C VAL A 198 25.20 5.20 20.38
N ARG A 199 26.31 4.66 19.85
CA ARG A 199 27.64 4.76 20.48
C ARG A 199 28.29 6.08 20.13
#